data_AF-A0A850SGK8-F1
#
_entry.id   AF-A0A850SGK8-F1
#
_cell.length_a   1.000
_cell.length_b   1.000
_cell.length_c   1.000
_cell.angle_alpha   90.00
_cell.angle_beta   90.00
_cell.angle_gamma   90.00
#
_symmetry.space_group_name_H-M   'P 1'
#
loop_
_entity.id
_entity.type
_entity.pdbx_description
1 polymer ?
#
loop_
_entity_poly.entity_id
_entity_poly.type
_entity_poly.pdbx_seq_one_letter_code
_entity_poly.pdbx_strand_id
1 'polypeptide(L)'
;MKLRNDIKINGKLYPKGSEISGLKIYPFFLFHMLAFGLSGFVMAYSDEGPPTLFLYLFGGIAILSYIVFYLTFFGRDEVKWMFINSALGLFGIYTEINWILSFFGKVVGNYPLSVHVIPFLFYILYTFLIRQALIDLTNSRENLARRKMVDQFYVTASTLLYTYIYFANR
;
A
#
# COMPACT_ATOMS: atom_id res chain seq x y z
N MET A 1 16.07 -5.23 8.11
CA MET A 1 14.69 -5.07 8.58
C MET A 1 14.53 -5.91 9.84
N LYS A 2 14.14 -5.28 10.94
CA LYS A 2 13.98 -5.94 12.24
C LYS A 2 12.57 -6.51 12.37
N LEU A 3 12.46 -7.80 12.72
CA LEU A 3 11.18 -8.50 12.83
C LEU A 3 10.42 -8.09 14.09
N ARG A 4 9.09 -7.94 13.98
CA ARG A 4 8.21 -7.63 15.12
C ARG A 4 7.55 -8.86 15.74
N ASN A 5 7.56 -10.00 15.05
CA ASN A 5 7.09 -11.30 15.53
C ASN A 5 8.06 -12.42 15.11
N ASP A 6 7.84 -13.61 15.66
CA ASP A 6 8.55 -14.83 15.26
C ASP A 6 8.07 -15.27 13.87
N ILE A 7 9.02 -15.64 12.99
CA ILE A 7 8.71 -16.07 11.62
C ILE A 7 9.50 -17.32 11.29
N LYS A 8 8.88 -18.28 10.61
CA LYS A 8 9.57 -19.45 10.07
C LYS A 8 9.71 -19.29 8.55
N ILE A 9 10.95 -19.26 8.05
CA ILE A 9 11.25 -19.18 6.62
C ILE A 9 12.05 -20.42 6.25
N ASN A 10 11.55 -21.24 5.32
CA ASN A 10 12.18 -22.48 4.87
C ASN A 10 12.61 -23.40 6.03
N GLY A 11 11.73 -23.58 7.02
CA GLY A 11 12.04 -24.44 8.17
C GLY A 11 12.82 -23.75 9.30
N LYS A 12 13.52 -22.64 9.03
CA LYS A 12 14.31 -21.92 10.03
C LYS A 12 13.48 -20.88 10.77
N LEU A 13 13.53 -20.92 12.11
CA LEU A 13 12.90 -19.93 12.99
C LEU A 13 13.77 -18.67 13.06
N TYR A 14 13.14 -17.52 12.85
CA TYR A 14 13.67 -16.18 13.05
C TYR A 14 12.88 -15.55 14.19
N PRO A 15 13.47 -15.43 15.40
CA PRO A 15 12.76 -14.88 16.53
C PRO A 15 12.49 -13.38 16.35
N LYS A 16 11.48 -12.87 17.07
CA LYS A 16 11.19 -11.45 17.19
C LYS A 16 12.46 -10.68 17.54
N GLY A 17 12.65 -9.55 16.87
CA GLY A 17 13.83 -8.70 17.04
C GLY A 17 15.04 -9.12 16.22
N SER A 18 15.02 -10.29 15.57
CA SER A 18 16.06 -10.66 14.60
C SER A 18 16.01 -9.78 13.36
N GLU A 19 17.16 -9.64 12.70
CA GLU A 19 17.29 -8.90 11.46
C GLU A 19 17.25 -9.85 10.26
N ILE A 20 16.42 -9.48 9.28
CA ILE A 20 16.43 -10.11 7.96
C ILE A 20 16.71 -9.07 6.87
N SER A 21 17.20 -9.54 5.73
CA SER A 21 17.54 -8.67 4.60
C SER A 21 16.29 -8.06 3.98
N GLY A 22 16.01 -6.80 4.31
CA GLY A 22 14.92 -6.03 3.72
C GLY A 22 15.06 -5.87 2.20
N LEU A 23 16.29 -5.85 1.68
CA LEU A 23 16.58 -5.74 0.24
C LEU A 23 16.09 -6.93 -0.58
N LYS A 24 15.84 -8.10 0.04
CA LYS A 24 15.23 -9.24 -0.65
C LYS A 24 13.70 -9.24 -0.50
N ILE A 25 13.22 -8.76 0.64
CA ILE A 25 11.79 -8.77 0.99
C ILE A 25 11.05 -7.65 0.26
N TYR A 26 11.53 -6.41 0.38
CA TYR A 26 10.82 -5.24 -0.15
C TYR A 26 10.64 -5.27 -1.67
N PRO A 27 11.67 -5.52 -2.50
CA PRO A 27 11.48 -5.53 -3.95
C PRO A 27 10.49 -6.60 -4.41
N PHE A 28 10.54 -7.80 -3.80
CA PHE A 28 9.59 -8.87 -4.11
C PHE A 28 8.15 -8.43 -3.80
N PHE A 29 7.88 -7.95 -2.58
CA PHE A 29 6.53 -7.55 -2.20
C PHE A 29 6.05 -6.30 -2.93
N LEU A 30 6.92 -5.32 -3.19
CA LEU A 30 6.56 -4.12 -3.97
C LEU A 30 6.19 -4.50 -5.41
N PHE A 31 7.00 -5.32 -6.08
CA PHE A 31 6.68 -5.76 -7.43
C PHE A 31 5.41 -6.61 -7.47
N HIS A 32 5.31 -7.59 -6.56
CA HIS A 32 4.16 -8.48 -6.48
C HIS A 32 2.86 -7.70 -6.22
N MET A 33 2.88 -6.76 -5.27
CA MET A 33 1.72 -5.91 -5.00
C MET A 33 1.36 -4.97 -6.13
N LEU A 34 2.35 -4.40 -6.81
CA LEU A 34 2.09 -3.55 -7.96
C LEU A 34 1.36 -4.35 -9.05
N ALA A 35 1.83 -5.56 -9.36
CA ALA A 35 1.18 -6.43 -10.35
C ALA A 35 -0.27 -6.79 -9.95
N PHE A 36 -0.50 -7.17 -8.69
CA PHE A 36 -1.85 -7.49 -8.20
C PHE A 36 -2.75 -6.26 -8.05
N GLY A 37 -2.20 -5.11 -7.68
CA GLY A 37 -2.92 -3.84 -7.59
C GLY A 37 -3.34 -3.35 -8.96
N LEU A 38 -2.45 -3.43 -9.96
CA LEU A 38 -2.75 -3.09 -11.35
C LEU A 38 -3.78 -4.05 -11.95
N SER A 39 -3.67 -5.36 -11.70
CA SER A 39 -4.69 -6.30 -12.17
C SER A 39 -6.05 -6.04 -11.51
N GLY A 40 -6.08 -5.78 -10.19
CA GLY A 40 -7.28 -5.36 -9.47
C GLY A 40 -7.88 -4.06 -10.01
N PHE A 41 -7.04 -3.08 -10.35
CA PHE A 41 -7.45 -1.83 -10.97
C PHE A 41 -8.08 -2.05 -12.34
N VAL A 42 -7.42 -2.80 -13.22
CA VAL A 42 -7.94 -3.10 -14.56
C VAL A 42 -9.25 -3.87 -14.48
N MET A 43 -9.34 -4.88 -13.61
CA MET A 43 -10.59 -5.62 -13.41
C MET A 43 -11.72 -4.73 -12.86
N ALA A 44 -11.40 -3.73 -12.03
CA ALA A 44 -12.40 -2.82 -11.47
C ALA A 44 -12.93 -1.78 -12.47
N TYR A 45 -12.07 -1.27 -13.36
CA TYR A 45 -12.40 -0.14 -14.23
C TYR A 45 -12.52 -0.48 -15.73
N SER A 46 -12.27 -1.72 -16.12
CA SER A 46 -12.54 -2.20 -17.48
C SER A 46 -14.04 -2.32 -17.74
N ASP A 47 -14.48 -2.01 -18.96
CA ASP A 47 -15.89 -2.13 -19.36
C ASP A 47 -16.32 -3.60 -19.43
N GLU A 48 -15.37 -4.50 -19.69
CA GLU A 48 -15.55 -5.97 -19.68
C GLU A 48 -15.01 -6.59 -18.38
N GLY A 49 -14.93 -5.80 -17.30
CA GLY A 49 -14.48 -6.26 -16.00
C GLY A 49 -15.40 -7.35 -15.41
N PRO A 50 -14.87 -8.22 -14.54
CA PRO A 50 -15.69 -9.22 -13.86
C PRO A 50 -16.74 -8.56 -12.94
N PRO A 51 -17.80 -9.27 -12.55
CA PRO A 51 -18.78 -8.76 -11.60
C PRO A 51 -18.13 -8.32 -10.28
N THR A 52 -18.68 -7.29 -9.63
CA THR A 52 -18.13 -6.74 -8.37
C THR A 52 -17.96 -7.78 -7.27
N LEU A 53 -18.82 -8.81 -7.21
CA LEU A 53 -18.67 -9.92 -6.27
C LEU A 53 -17.35 -10.66 -6.45
N PHE A 54 -16.92 -10.89 -7.70
CA PHE A 54 -15.64 -11.54 -7.99
C PHE A 54 -14.47 -10.66 -7.53
N LEU A 55 -14.55 -9.35 -7.76
CA LEU A 55 -13.54 -8.40 -7.26
C LEU A 55 -13.39 -8.49 -5.73
N TYR A 56 -14.50 -8.60 -5.01
CA TYR A 56 -14.48 -8.71 -3.56
C TYR A 56 -13.94 -10.05 -3.07
N LEU A 57 -14.29 -11.16 -3.72
CA LEU A 57 -13.77 -12.47 -3.35
C LEU A 57 -12.26 -12.55 -3.64
N PHE A 58 -11.86 -12.28 -4.88
CA PHE A 58 -10.47 -12.42 -5.30
C PHE A 58 -9.58 -11.33 -4.68
N GLY A 59 -9.98 -10.07 -4.84
CA GLY A 59 -9.24 -8.92 -4.29
C GLY A 59 -9.25 -8.92 -2.77
N GLY A 60 -10.36 -9.30 -2.12
CA GLY A 60 -10.46 -9.38 -0.66
C GLY A 60 -9.53 -10.44 -0.08
N ILE A 61 -9.44 -11.63 -0.68
CA ILE A 61 -8.48 -12.66 -0.25
C ILE A 61 -7.04 -12.18 -0.40
N ALA A 62 -6.72 -11.50 -1.50
CA ALA A 62 -5.37 -10.94 -1.70
C ALA A 62 -5.05 -9.87 -0.65
N ILE A 63 -5.95 -8.91 -0.41
CA ILE A 63 -5.83 -7.87 0.62
C ILE A 63 -5.64 -8.49 2.01
N LEU A 64 -6.48 -9.47 2.38
CA LEU A 64 -6.36 -10.18 3.65
C LEU A 64 -4.99 -10.86 3.80
N SER A 65 -4.52 -11.50 2.73
CA SER A 65 -3.21 -12.15 2.71
C SER A 65 -2.09 -11.14 2.99
N TYR A 66 -2.11 -9.97 2.33
CA TYR A 66 -1.14 -8.89 2.60
C TYR A 66 -1.23 -8.35 4.02
N ILE A 67 -2.43 -8.20 4.59
CA ILE A 67 -2.61 -7.80 5.98
C ILE A 67 -1.95 -8.82 6.93
N VAL A 68 -2.15 -10.12 6.70
CA VAL A 68 -1.50 -11.18 7.49
C VAL A 68 0.03 -11.09 7.37
N PHE A 69 0.57 -10.88 6.17
CA PHE A 69 2.01 -10.67 5.99
C PHE A 69 2.49 -9.44 6.76
N TYR A 70 1.78 -8.32 6.67
CA TYR A 70 2.18 -7.10 7.36
C TYR A 70 2.11 -7.21 8.88
N LEU A 71 1.09 -7.89 9.41
CA LEU A 71 1.01 -8.19 10.83
C LEU A 71 2.21 -9.02 11.25
N THR A 72 2.59 -10.01 10.45
CA THR A 72 3.73 -10.90 10.71
C THR A 72 5.05 -10.13 10.70
N PHE A 73 5.32 -9.31 9.68
CA PHE A 73 6.60 -8.60 9.54
C PHE A 73 6.69 -7.31 10.38
N PHE A 74 5.64 -6.48 10.38
CA PHE A 74 5.63 -5.13 10.94
C PHE A 74 4.87 -4.98 12.26
N GLY A 75 4.10 -6.00 12.65
CA GLY A 75 3.35 -6.01 13.91
C GLY A 75 2.04 -5.24 13.85
N ARG A 76 1.24 -5.41 14.90
CA ARG A 76 -0.14 -4.90 14.98
C ARG A 76 -0.22 -3.37 14.97
N ASP A 77 0.71 -2.69 15.63
CA ASP A 77 0.66 -1.23 15.78
C ASP A 77 0.84 -0.53 14.44
N GLU A 78 1.81 -0.97 13.63
CA GLU A 78 2.07 -0.39 12.30
C GLU A 78 0.87 -0.63 11.36
N VAL A 79 0.28 -1.84 11.38
CA VAL A 79 -0.90 -2.16 10.55
C VAL A 79 -2.14 -1.39 11.00
N LYS A 80 -2.32 -1.17 12.31
CA LYS A 80 -3.41 -0.31 12.80
C LYS A 80 -3.21 1.14 12.33
N TRP A 81 -1.99 1.66 12.44
CA TRP A 81 -1.65 3.01 11.99
C TRP A 81 -1.81 3.20 10.49
N MET A 82 -1.53 2.16 9.68
CA MET A 82 -1.78 2.18 8.23
C MET A 82 -3.22 2.61 7.92
N PHE A 83 -4.21 1.97 8.53
CA PHE A 83 -5.63 2.25 8.26
C PHE A 83 -6.08 3.61 8.81
N ILE A 84 -5.55 4.03 9.95
CA ILE A 84 -5.87 5.36 10.51
C ILE A 84 -5.32 6.45 9.59
N ASN A 85 -4.07 6.32 9.16
CA ASN A 85 -3.41 7.31 8.34
C ASN A 85 -3.97 7.33 6.91
N SER A 86 -4.37 6.18 6.37
CA SER A 86 -4.95 6.12 5.02
C SER A 86 -6.35 6.73 4.93
N ALA A 87 -7.15 6.67 5.99
CA ALA A 87 -8.43 7.39 6.04
C ALA A 87 -8.23 8.91 5.90
N LEU A 88 -7.14 9.45 6.46
CA LEU A 88 -6.75 10.86 6.27
C LEU A 88 -6.18 11.10 4.86
N GLY A 89 -5.58 10.07 4.25
CA GLY A 89 -5.01 10.09 2.90
C GLY A 89 -6.00 9.90 1.74
N LEU A 90 -7.33 9.90 1.99
CA LEU A 90 -8.35 9.72 0.95
C LEU A 90 -8.23 10.72 -0.21
N PHE A 91 -7.77 11.94 0.07
CA PHE A 91 -7.48 12.94 -0.97
C PHE A 91 -6.40 12.44 -1.96
N GLY A 92 -5.33 11.83 -1.45
CA GLY A 92 -4.26 11.28 -2.27
C GLY A 92 -4.76 10.12 -3.13
N ILE A 93 -5.49 9.19 -2.50
CA ILE A 93 -6.10 8.04 -3.20
C ILE A 93 -7.01 8.53 -4.34
N TYR A 94 -7.93 9.44 -4.04
CA TYR A 94 -8.85 9.99 -5.04
C TYR A 94 -8.08 10.63 -6.20
N THR A 95 -7.08 11.44 -5.88
CA THR A 95 -6.30 12.18 -6.87
C THR A 95 -5.48 11.26 -7.77
N GLU A 96 -4.72 10.33 -7.19
CA GLU A 96 -3.89 9.42 -7.99
C GLU A 96 -4.74 8.44 -8.81
N ILE A 97 -5.83 7.91 -8.25
CA ILE A 97 -6.71 7.03 -9.01
C ILE A 97 -7.39 7.79 -10.15
N ASN A 98 -7.83 9.04 -9.91
CA ASN A 98 -8.42 9.85 -10.97
C ASN A 98 -7.42 10.17 -12.08
N TRP A 99 -6.15 10.44 -11.72
CA TRP A 99 -5.07 10.61 -12.69
C TRP A 99 -4.77 9.33 -13.48
N ILE A 100 -4.74 8.18 -12.83
CA ILE A 100 -4.55 6.92 -13.56
C ILE A 100 -5.73 6.68 -14.52
N LEU A 101 -6.95 6.96 -14.09
CA LEU A 101 -8.14 6.84 -14.93
C LEU A 101 -8.17 7.85 -16.10
N SER A 102 -7.59 9.03 -15.95
CA SER A 102 -7.59 10.04 -17.02
C SER A 102 -6.81 9.59 -18.25
N PHE A 103 -5.81 8.70 -18.10
CA PHE A 103 -5.15 8.04 -19.24
C PHE A 103 -6.10 7.20 -20.09
N PHE A 104 -7.26 6.83 -19.55
CA PHE A 104 -8.31 6.05 -20.21
C PHE A 104 -9.57 6.88 -20.50
N GLY A 105 -9.50 8.22 -20.36
CA GLY A 105 -10.65 9.10 -20.53
C GLY A 105 -11.76 8.92 -19.48
N LYS A 106 -11.41 8.33 -18.33
CA LYS A 106 -12.34 8.01 -17.23
C LYS A 106 -12.02 8.86 -16.01
N VAL A 107 -13.00 9.05 -15.14
CA VAL A 107 -12.85 9.67 -13.82
C VAL A 107 -13.47 8.79 -12.75
N VAL A 108 -13.06 8.98 -11.50
CA VAL A 108 -13.59 8.22 -10.36
C VAL A 108 -15.12 8.29 -10.31
N GLY A 109 -15.69 9.46 -10.59
CA GLY A 109 -17.14 9.68 -10.58
C GLY A 109 -17.94 8.91 -11.64
N ASN A 110 -17.31 8.26 -12.61
CA ASN A 110 -18.00 7.39 -13.57
C ASN A 110 -18.44 6.06 -12.96
N TYR A 111 -17.95 5.69 -11.78
CA TYR A 111 -18.16 4.38 -11.16
C TYR A 111 -18.88 4.49 -9.81
N PRO A 112 -19.65 3.46 -9.41
CA PRO A 112 -20.24 3.41 -8.08
C PRO A 112 -19.15 3.18 -7.02
N LEU A 113 -19.38 3.67 -5.81
CA LEU A 113 -18.41 3.59 -4.70
C LEU A 113 -17.92 2.15 -4.40
N SER A 114 -18.76 1.15 -4.63
CA SER A 114 -18.42 -0.27 -4.45
C SER A 114 -17.25 -0.72 -5.33
N VAL A 115 -17.10 -0.17 -6.54
CA VAL A 115 -16.02 -0.53 -7.47
C VAL A 115 -14.66 -0.05 -6.96
N HIS A 116 -14.63 1.06 -6.20
CA HIS A 116 -13.39 1.65 -5.71
C HIS A 116 -12.78 0.93 -4.52
N VAL A 117 -13.55 0.10 -3.80
CA VAL A 117 -13.11 -0.51 -2.53
C VAL A 117 -11.82 -1.30 -2.69
N ILE A 118 -11.73 -2.18 -3.69
CA ILE A 118 -10.56 -3.02 -3.90
C ILE A 118 -9.34 -2.19 -4.36
N PRO A 119 -9.42 -1.36 -5.43
CA PRO A 119 -8.31 -0.49 -5.80
C PRO A 119 -7.81 0.41 -4.67
N PHE A 120 -8.72 1.00 -3.87
CA PHE A 120 -8.35 1.90 -2.78
C PHE A 120 -7.64 1.14 -1.66
N LEU A 121 -8.11 -0.05 -1.29
CA LEU A 121 -7.41 -0.86 -0.28
C LEU A 121 -6.02 -1.31 -0.76
N PHE A 122 -5.87 -1.68 -2.04
CA PHE A 122 -4.55 -1.98 -2.61
C PHE A 122 -3.61 -0.78 -2.55
N TYR A 123 -4.10 0.41 -2.88
CA TYR A 123 -3.34 1.65 -2.75
C TYR A 123 -2.83 1.86 -1.33
N ILE A 124 -3.70 1.66 -0.33
CA ILE A 124 -3.37 1.81 1.09
C ILE A 124 -2.26 0.84 1.49
N LEU A 125 -2.40 -0.42 1.12
CA LEU A 125 -1.38 -1.43 1.40
C LEU A 125 -0.05 -1.05 0.72
N TYR A 126 -0.11 -0.62 -0.54
CA TYR A 126 1.08 -0.31 -1.33
C TYR A 126 1.87 0.87 -0.77
N THR A 127 1.19 1.97 -0.48
CA THR A 127 1.78 3.16 0.14
C THR A 127 2.35 2.88 1.53
N PHE A 128 1.67 2.03 2.32
CA PHE A 128 2.24 1.56 3.57
C PHE A 128 3.54 0.78 3.38
N LEU A 129 3.60 -0.11 2.39
CA LEU A 129 4.82 -0.88 2.12
C LEU A 129 5.98 0.01 1.69
N ILE A 130 5.72 0.99 0.83
CA ILE A 130 6.71 2.00 0.42
C ILE A 130 7.24 2.74 1.64
N ARG A 131 6.36 3.20 2.53
CA ARG A 131 6.76 3.87 3.77
C ARG A 131 7.64 2.97 4.64
N GLN A 132 7.26 1.70 4.85
CA GLN A 132 8.07 0.77 5.64
C GLN A 132 9.45 0.53 5.00
N ALA A 133 9.49 0.41 3.67
CA ALA A 133 10.74 0.27 2.92
C ALA A 133 11.64 1.49 3.13
N LEU A 134 11.12 2.71 3.01
CA LEU A 134 11.89 3.95 3.24
C LEU A 134 12.44 4.02 4.67
N ILE A 135 11.65 3.66 5.68
CA ILE A 135 12.08 3.64 7.08
C ILE A 135 13.23 2.65 7.30
N ASP A 136 13.17 1.47 6.69
CA ASP A 136 14.23 0.47 6.85
C ASP A 136 15.46 0.76 5.99
N LEU A 137 15.29 1.29 4.77
CA LEU A 137 16.40 1.66 3.89
C LEU A 137 17.23 2.81 4.48
N THR A 138 16.58 3.74 5.18
CA THR A 138 17.25 4.84 5.89
C THR A 138 17.72 4.46 7.29
N ASN A 139 17.54 3.20 7.70
CA ASN A 139 17.84 2.70 9.04
C ASN A 139 17.23 3.57 10.16
N SER A 140 16.00 4.02 9.95
CA SER A 140 15.30 4.97 10.82
C SER A 140 14.39 4.30 11.84
N ARG A 141 14.12 2.99 11.70
CA ARG A 141 13.08 2.27 12.46
C ARG A 141 13.18 2.44 13.98
N GLU A 142 14.39 2.39 14.53
CA GLU A 142 14.64 2.42 15.98
C GLU A 142 15.14 3.79 16.46
N ASN A 143 15.34 4.77 15.55
CA ASN A 143 15.73 6.13 15.89
C ASN A 143 14.53 7.07 15.70
N LEU A 144 13.91 7.50 16.81
CA LEU A 144 12.69 8.32 16.78
C LEU A 144 12.84 9.63 16.00
N ALA A 145 14.00 10.31 16.11
CA ALA A 145 14.25 11.56 15.41
C ALA A 145 14.33 11.34 13.89
N ARG A 146 15.08 10.33 13.46
CA ARG A 146 15.19 9.96 12.03
C ARG A 146 13.86 9.46 11.48
N ARG A 147 13.15 8.62 12.24
CA ARG A 147 11.83 8.13 11.87
C ARG A 147 10.85 9.28 11.65
N LYS A 148 10.80 10.25 12.57
CA LYS A 148 9.96 11.44 12.44
C LYS A 148 10.32 12.24 11.19
N MET A 149 11.60 12.42 10.91
CA MET A 149 12.06 13.11 9.69
C MET A 149 11.64 12.38 8.41
N VAL A 150 11.81 11.05 8.35
CA VAL A 150 11.38 10.24 7.20
C VAL A 150 9.87 10.26 7.03
N ASP A 151 9.12 10.16 8.12
CA ASP A 151 7.66 10.25 8.12
C ASP A 151 7.19 11.62 7.62
N GLN A 152 7.78 12.71 8.10
CA GLN A 152 7.50 14.07 7.65
C GLN A 152 7.83 14.25 6.17
N PHE A 153 9.03 13.82 5.75
CA PHE A 153 9.43 13.87 4.35
C PHE A 153 8.46 13.10 3.46
N TYR A 154 8.09 11.87 3.84
CA TYR A 154 7.14 11.04 3.11
C TYR A 154 5.79 11.75 2.95
N VAL A 155 5.22 12.26 4.05
CA VAL A 155 3.92 12.96 4.03
C VAL A 155 3.98 14.23 3.19
N THR A 156 5.00 15.07 3.37
CA THR A 156 5.16 16.32 2.62
C THR A 156 5.36 16.05 1.14
N ALA A 157 6.25 15.12 0.77
CA ALA A 157 6.50 14.76 -0.62
C ALA A 157 5.25 14.17 -1.28
N SER A 158 4.55 13.25 -0.62
CA SER A 158 3.28 12.70 -1.11
C SER A 158 2.23 13.78 -1.28
N THR A 159 2.06 14.68 -0.31
CA THR A 159 1.07 15.76 -0.38
C THR A 159 1.37 16.70 -1.55
N LEU A 160 2.63 17.13 -1.70
CA LEU A 160 3.05 17.97 -2.83
C LEU A 160 2.81 17.28 -4.17
N LEU A 161 3.13 15.98 -4.27
CA LEU A 161 2.89 15.18 -5.46
C LEU A 161 1.40 15.11 -5.79
N TYR A 162 0.55 14.76 -4.81
CA TYR A 162 -0.90 14.70 -5.02
C TYR A 162 -1.45 16.07 -5.40
N THR A 163 -1.04 17.15 -4.72
CA THR A 163 -1.47 18.51 -5.08
C THR A 163 -1.06 18.88 -6.49
N TYR A 164 0.18 18.58 -6.90
CA TYR A 164 0.65 18.79 -8.27
C TYR A 164 -0.20 17.99 -9.28
N ILE A 165 -0.39 16.69 -9.05
CA ILE A 165 -1.20 15.82 -9.91
C ILE A 165 -2.64 16.34 -10.01
N TYR A 166 -3.22 16.78 -8.88
CA TYR A 166 -4.59 17.31 -8.84
C TYR A 166 -4.75 18.54 -9.74
N PHE A 167 -3.82 19.49 -9.67
CA PHE A 167 -3.88 20.69 -10.51
C PHE A 167 -3.47 20.44 -11.96
N ALA A 168 -2.59 19.47 -12.22
CA ALA A 168 -2.18 19.11 -13.58
C ALA A 168 -3.26 18.33 -14.35
N ASN A 169 -4.18 17.66 -13.66
CA ASN A 169 -5.26 16.86 -14.26
C ASN A 169 -6.65 17.50 -14.11
N ARG A 170 -6.69 18.82 -13.93
CA ARG A 170 -7.93 19.60 -13.92
C ARG A 170 -8.14 20.26 -15.27
#